data_AF-A0A1H0CQH5-F1
#
_entry.id   AF-A0A1H0CQH5-F1
#
_cell.length_a   1.000
_cell.length_b   1.000
_cell.length_c   1.000
_cell.angle_alpha   90.00
_cell.angle_beta   90.00
_cell.angle_gamma   90.00
#
_symmetry.space_group_name_H-M   'P 1'
#
loop_
_entity.id
_entity.type
_entity.pdbx_description
1 polymer ?
#
loop_
_entity_poly.entity_id
_entity_poly.type
_entity_poly.pdbx_seq_one_letter_code
_entity_poly.pdbx_strand_id
1 'polypeptide(L)'
;MVQTDHASPLQIAVELEAIAVQPNETINIQVEENPDITLYLWDESGTKEKVEHQHAQFTAPPGFGTYIYEVVADWENGTNSYTFTIEIQ
;
A
#
# COMPACT_ATOMS: atom_id res chain seq x y z
N MET A 1 21.12 -10.45 20.76
CA MET A 1 20.65 -9.88 19.48
C MET A 1 19.16 -9.66 19.65
N VAL A 2 18.69 -8.42 19.61
CA VAL A 2 17.23 -8.16 19.61
C VAL A 2 16.83 -8.24 18.14
N GLN A 3 16.28 -9.39 17.74
CA GLN A 3 15.62 -9.52 16.45
C GLN A 3 14.25 -8.88 16.63
N THR A 4 14.08 -7.67 16.12
CA THR A 4 12.76 -7.05 16.01
C THR A 4 12.06 -7.71 14.83
N ASP A 5 11.20 -8.68 15.09
CA ASP A 5 10.25 -9.17 14.10
C ASP A 5 9.27 -8.03 13.80
N HIS A 6 9.48 -7.32 12.68
CA HIS A 6 8.46 -6.43 12.14
C HIS A 6 7.37 -7.30 11.49
N ALA A 7 6.10 -7.01 11.82
CA ALA A 7 4.96 -7.66 11.19
C ALA A 7 4.99 -7.41 9.67
N SER A 8 4.67 -8.44 8.88
CA SER A 8 4.56 -8.29 7.43
C SER A 8 3.35 -7.41 7.06
N PRO A 9 3.33 -6.79 5.86
CA PRO A 9 2.16 -6.04 5.41
C PRO A 9 0.84 -6.84 5.50
N LEU A 10 0.87 -8.13 5.17
CA LEU A 10 -0.30 -9.01 5.34
C LEU A 10 -0.73 -9.14 6.81
N GLN A 11 0.21 -9.24 7.76
CA GLN A 11 -0.11 -9.31 9.19
C GLN A 11 -0.67 -7.99 9.70
N ILE A 12 -0.12 -6.86 9.26
CA ILE A 12 -0.62 -5.52 9.61
C ILE A 12 -2.04 -5.33 9.06
N ALA A 13 -2.28 -5.72 7.80
CA ALA A 13 -3.55 -5.52 7.12
C ALA A 13 -4.74 -6.20 7.79
N VAL A 14 -4.54 -7.31 8.50
CA VAL A 14 -5.60 -8.01 9.26
C VAL A 14 -6.21 -7.12 10.36
N GLU A 15 -5.43 -6.18 10.90
CA GLU A 15 -5.84 -5.30 11.99
C GLU A 15 -6.30 -3.92 11.51
N LEU A 16 -6.19 -3.62 10.21
CA LEU A 16 -6.54 -2.32 9.63
C LEU A 16 -8.00 -2.29 9.15
N GLU A 17 -8.69 -1.19 9.45
CA GLU A 17 -9.99 -0.90 8.84
C GLU A 17 -9.78 -0.53 7.35
N ALA A 18 -10.50 -1.22 6.46
CA ALA A 18 -10.40 -0.99 5.02
C ALA A 18 -11.05 0.34 4.63
N ILE A 19 -10.38 1.09 3.76
CA ILE A 19 -10.92 2.32 3.17
C ILE A 19 -11.90 1.91 2.06
N ALA A 20 -13.14 2.37 2.14
CA ALA A 20 -14.14 2.13 1.10
C ALA A 20 -13.84 2.96 -0.15
N VAL A 21 -13.77 2.32 -1.32
CA VAL A 21 -13.42 2.97 -2.59
C VAL A 21 -14.34 2.48 -3.71
N GLN A 22 -14.66 3.33 -4.69
CA GLN A 22 -15.43 2.93 -5.87
C GLN A 22 -14.54 2.24 -6.93
N PRO A 23 -15.10 1.34 -7.75
CA PRO A 23 -14.37 0.75 -8.87
C PRO A 23 -13.82 1.83 -9.81
N ASN A 24 -12.54 1.71 -10.19
CA ASN A 24 -11.83 2.68 -11.04
C ASN A 24 -11.70 4.10 -10.45
N GLU A 25 -11.92 4.28 -9.16
CA GLU A 25 -11.66 5.55 -8.50
C GLU A 25 -10.16 5.89 -8.53
N THR A 26 -9.87 7.18 -8.66
CA THR A 26 -8.50 7.69 -8.64
C THR A 26 -8.06 7.95 -7.21
N ILE A 27 -7.05 7.23 -6.73
CA ILE A 27 -6.51 7.31 -5.38
C ILE A 27 -5.22 8.16 -5.42
N ASN A 28 -5.11 9.12 -4.50
CA ASN A 28 -3.92 9.94 -4.32
C ASN A 28 -3.21 9.55 -3.02
N ILE A 29 -1.91 9.28 -3.10
CA ILE A 29 -1.06 8.98 -1.95
C ILE A 29 -0.31 10.27 -1.59
N GLN A 30 -0.45 10.72 -0.34
CA GLN A 30 0.29 11.86 0.17
C GLN A 30 1.13 11.42 1.37
N VAL A 31 2.44 11.52 1.23
CA VAL A 31 3.41 11.29 2.31
C VAL A 31 4.13 12.61 2.57
N GLU A 32 4.32 12.96 3.83
CA GLU A 32 5.00 14.19 4.22
C GLU A 32 6.44 14.23 3.67
N GLU A 33 6.92 15.44 3.38
CA GLU A 33 8.27 15.69 2.83
C GLU A 33 8.51 15.15 1.40
N ASN A 34 7.45 14.71 0.71
CA ASN A 34 7.45 14.31 -0.71
C ASN A 34 8.59 13.32 -1.10
N PRO A 35 8.65 12.13 -0.46
CA PRO A 35 9.61 11.10 -0.83
C PRO A 35 9.38 10.56 -2.24
N ASP A 36 10.39 9.88 -2.78
CA ASP A 36 10.18 8.97 -3.90
C ASP A 36 9.37 7.78 -3.39
N ILE A 37 8.31 7.41 -4.10
CA ILE A 37 7.45 6.29 -3.68
C ILE A 37 7.47 5.16 -4.69
N THR A 38 7.35 3.94 -4.17
CA THR A 38 6.99 2.74 -4.93
C THR A 38 5.75 2.10 -4.30
N LEU A 39 4.74 1.85 -5.13
CA LEU A 39 3.50 1.19 -4.71
C LEU A 39 3.54 -0.30 -5.06
N TYR A 40 3.14 -1.14 -4.12
CA TYR A 40 2.98 -2.58 -4.29
C TYR A 40 1.58 -3.04 -3.92
N LEU A 41 1.05 -4.01 -4.67
CA LEU A 41 -0.14 -4.78 -4.33
C LEU A 41 0.29 -6.15 -3.80
N TRP A 42 -0.26 -6.55 -2.65
CA TRP A 42 -0.01 -7.86 -2.05
C TRP A 42 -1.10 -8.85 -2.42
N ASP A 43 -0.70 -10.07 -2.74
CA ASP A 43 -1.61 -11.20 -2.87
C ASP A 43 -1.68 -12.04 -1.57
N GLU A 44 -2.64 -12.95 -1.51
CA GLU A 44 -2.85 -13.84 -0.35
C GLU A 44 -1.68 -14.82 -0.12
N SER A 45 -0.83 -15.03 -1.14
CA SER A 45 0.35 -15.89 -1.04
C SER A 45 1.55 -15.18 -0.39
N GLY A 46 1.46 -13.87 -0.18
CA GLY A 46 2.58 -13.04 0.30
C GLY A 46 3.52 -12.61 -0.80
N THR A 47 3.11 -12.71 -2.07
CA THR A 47 3.84 -12.12 -3.19
C THR A 47 3.35 -10.69 -3.40
N LYS A 48 4.27 -9.80 -3.81
CA LYS A 48 3.93 -8.42 -4.13
C LYS A 48 4.24 -8.07 -5.58
N GLU A 49 3.31 -7.36 -6.21
CA GLU A 49 3.44 -6.85 -7.57
C GLU A 49 3.56 -5.33 -7.54
N LYS A 50 4.46 -4.76 -8.36
CA LYS A 50 4.61 -3.31 -8.47
C LYS A 50 3.41 -2.73 -9.21
N VAL A 51 2.83 -1.67 -8.65
CA VAL A 51 1.71 -0.94 -9.24
C VAL A 51 2.22 0.34 -9.87
N GLU A 52 1.86 0.55 -11.13
CA GLU A 52 2.18 1.79 -11.83
C GLU A 52 1.38 2.95 -11.25
N HIS A 53 2.05 4.09 -11.04
CA HIS A 53 1.44 5.32 -10.56
C HIS A 53 2.09 6.52 -11.26
N GLN A 54 1.37 7.62 -11.34
CA GLN A 54 1.89 8.89 -11.86
C GLN A 54 1.67 9.97 -10.80
N HIS A 55 2.72 10.69 -10.39
CA HIS A 55 2.61 11.73 -9.33
C HIS A 55 1.89 11.23 -8.07
N ALA A 56 2.29 10.05 -7.58
CA ALA A 56 1.66 9.37 -6.44
C ALA A 56 0.15 9.09 -6.56
N GLN A 57 -0.36 9.03 -7.80
CA GLN A 57 -1.74 8.73 -8.12
C GLN A 57 -1.85 7.40 -8.88
N PHE A 58 -2.83 6.58 -8.50
CA PHE A 58 -3.15 5.34 -9.20
C PHE A 58 -4.67 5.12 -9.27
N THR A 59 -5.10 4.22 -10.14
CA THR A 59 -6.51 3.87 -10.31
C THR A 59 -6.81 2.58 -9.56
N ALA A 60 -7.85 2.60 -8.73
CA ALA A 60 -8.34 1.41 -8.04
C ALA A 60 -8.74 0.32 -9.05
N PRO A 61 -8.54 -0.97 -8.73
CA PRO A 61 -9.01 -2.07 -9.55
C PRO A 61 -10.51 -1.97 -9.88
N PRO A 62 -10.98 -2.55 -10.99
CA PRO A 62 -12.40 -2.62 -11.30
C PRO A 62 -13.13 -3.76 -10.56
N GLY A 63 -12.40 -4.68 -9.94
CA GLY A 63 -12.96 -5.85 -9.25
C GLY A 63 -13.40 -5.52 -7.83
N PHE A 64 -14.51 -6.11 -7.40
CA PHE A 64 -14.96 -6.04 -6.00
C PHE A 64 -14.03 -6.86 -5.10
N GLY A 65 -13.89 -6.41 -3.85
CA GLY A 65 -13.16 -7.11 -2.81
C GLY A 65 -12.10 -6.27 -2.11
N THR A 66 -11.35 -6.94 -1.25
CA THR A 66 -10.30 -6.35 -0.41
C THR A 66 -8.95 -6.39 -1.12
N TYR A 67 -8.24 -5.27 -1.12
CA TYR A 67 -6.91 -5.15 -1.70
C TYR A 67 -5.93 -4.54 -0.68
N ILE A 68 -4.77 -5.17 -0.51
CA ILE A 68 -3.74 -4.74 0.45
C ILE A 68 -2.59 -4.11 -0.31
N TYR A 69 -2.30 -2.85 -0.01
CA TYR A 69 -1.24 -2.09 -0.64
C TYR A 69 -0.11 -1.78 0.34
N GLU A 70 1.11 -1.73 -0.18
CA GLU A 70 2.30 -1.24 0.51
C GLU A 70 2.90 -0.06 -0.26
N VAL A 71 3.08 1.07 0.42
CA VAL A 71 3.87 2.20 -0.09
C VAL A 71 5.24 2.15 0.56
N VAL A 72 6.27 1.94 -0.26
CA VAL A 72 7.66 2.15 0.16
C VAL A 72 8.02 3.58 -0.20
N ALA A 73 8.35 4.37 0.82
CA ALA A 73 8.74 5.77 0.70
C ALA A 73 10.24 5.91 1.01
N ASP A 74 10.97 6.47 0.07
CA ASP A 74 12.41 6.68 0.12
C ASP A 74 12.72 8.18 0.23
N TRP A 75 13.39 8.56 1.31
CA TRP A 75 13.98 9.89 1.53
C TRP A 75 15.51 9.79 1.48
N GLU A 76 16.22 10.92 1.41
CA GLU A 76 17.69 10.95 1.44
C GLU A 76 18.29 10.27 2.68
N ASN A 77 17.58 10.28 3.81
CA ASN A 77 18.05 9.82 5.11
C ASN A 77 17.41 8.51 5.59
N GLY A 78 16.58 7.84 4.77
CA GLY A 78 16.00 6.57 5.14
C GLY A 78 14.81 6.14 4.28
N THR A 79 14.39 4.91 4.51
CA THR A 79 13.24 4.29 3.83
C THR A 79 12.23 3.87 4.89
N ASN A 80 10.96 4.16 4.68
CA ASN A 80 9.86 3.61 5.47
C ASN A 80 8.85 2.91 4.57
N SER A 81 8.10 1.99 5.15
CA SER A 81 7.01 1.30 4.47
C SER A 81 5.69 1.52 5.22
N TYR A 82 4.62 1.74 4.47
CA TYR A 82 3.26 1.95 4.97
C TYR A 82 2.33 0.93 4.33
N THR A 83 1.49 0.28 5.14
CA THR A 83 0.47 -0.64 4.66
C THR A 83 -0.91 0.00 4.80
N PHE A 84 -1.74 -0.13 3.77
CA PHE A 84 -3.14 0.25 3.83
C PHE A 84 -4.01 -0.76 3.07
N THR A 85 -5.26 -0.88 3.49
CA THR A 85 -6.24 -1.79 2.88
C THR A 85 -7.36 -0.96 2.26
N ILE A 86 -7.77 -1.32 1.04
CA ILE A 86 -8.99 -0.78 0.42
C ILE A 86 -10.01 -1.88 0.21
N GLU A 87 -11.29 -1.53 0.29
CA GLU A 87 -12.41 -2.40 -0.07
C GLU A 87 -13.20 -1.75 -1.21
N ILE A 88 -13.37 -2.49 -2.30
CA ILE A 88 -14.11 -2.04 -3.48
C ILE A 88 -15.54 -2.58 -3.42
N GLN A 89 -16.51 -1.67 -3.39
CA GLN A 89 -17.94 -1.93 -3.15
C GLN A 89 -18.86 -1.47 -4.28
#